data_AF-A0A1I4DEJ5-F1
#
_entry.id   AF-A0A1I4DEJ5-F1
#
_cell.length_a   1.000
_cell.length_b   1.000
_cell.length_c   1.000
_cell.angle_alpha   90.00
_cell.angle_beta   90.00
_cell.angle_gamma   90.00
#
_symmetry.space_group_name_H-M   'P 1'
#
loop_
_entity.id
_entity.type
_entity.pdbx_description
1 polymer ?
#
loop_
_entity_poly.entity_id
_entity_poly.type
_entity_poly.pdbx_seq_one_letter_code
_entity_poly.pdbx_strand_id
1 'polypeptide(L)'
;MKFNFPFERNRYYQGKMLTSADFEAEQNYINDKRHFMNYMMYGSGIVCGLGINEIDDLSVIIESGLVIDSEGREIAVKSSVVKKLSSVEGFEELESDKAVLYIKYKENETMPVYSIEKSGNSDRYENNRISEGYEFYVKDSVKHSRMRMDGMLKRYIFLDNPDFSVTILMPQILCMGKLARLCVNVYKKSDRNVNLSFEGILQLPVMKTENDSHELQFSMNNVMLEKYHEINAEYWIEVEQTDVLKTEIIVKPQSSHAKVGEYEVKTVEKLSIPVEISPYSPEIVSRRVGASRTLEEITNTANEGVPLCEVELIKTEGAYIIENIKTDGIRKYIPTIAADKIRNEYESCFKDNKVARSIGGKKLYEKDGNKSVFYQPNRMSSGNIEIPLNPNMKKGDICYSEEIMHGLGSGDVFVNVGIEHFEDGHAKLTNDKRTVYGDPSMFSDNSLVPMQTAVEVYDNRGSFRVAVKLLGEQKSIVVMLSWIAIKVMPIEEKLREIKDNQSIAPETPTVRMSTRESFYFNVIFENMKPMRVSYELTESGSGEITPDGIYTAPNEEGVYEIHIYCTDLPEISTYAYAIVSKSVEQDKEKG
;
A
#
# COMPACT_ATOMS: atom_id res chain seq x y z
N MET A 1 24.86 -19.07 3.99
CA MET A 1 24.29 -18.05 4.90
C MET A 1 23.97 -16.84 4.03
N LYS A 2 22.79 -16.24 4.18
CA LYS A 2 22.31 -15.16 3.31
C LYS A 2 23.14 -13.87 3.34
N PHE A 3 23.89 -13.69 4.43
CA PHE A 3 24.83 -12.59 4.63
C PHE A 3 26.08 -13.15 5.31
N ASN A 4 27.26 -12.60 5.02
CA ASN A 4 28.48 -12.98 5.73
C ASN A 4 28.54 -12.30 7.10
N PHE A 5 28.30 -13.10 8.14
CA PHE A 5 28.47 -12.70 9.53
C PHE A 5 29.67 -13.43 10.15
N PRO A 6 30.46 -12.76 11.03
CA PRO A 6 30.39 -11.34 11.35
C PRO A 6 30.84 -10.45 10.17
N PHE A 7 30.39 -9.18 10.15
CA PHE A 7 30.86 -8.22 9.14
C PHE A 7 32.29 -7.78 9.46
N GLU A 8 33.23 -8.15 8.59
CA GLU A 8 34.64 -7.80 8.72
C GLU A 8 35.05 -6.83 7.63
N ARG A 9 35.67 -5.71 8.01
CA ARG A 9 36.18 -4.71 7.06
C ARG A 9 37.69 -4.72 7.05
N ASN A 10 38.25 -4.40 5.88
CA ASN A 10 39.68 -4.22 5.73
C ASN A 10 40.20 -3.12 6.68
N ARG A 11 41.20 -3.45 7.51
CA ARG A 11 41.88 -2.47 8.37
C ARG A 11 43.14 -1.97 7.69
N TYR A 12 43.14 -0.69 7.30
CA TYR A 12 44.33 -0.02 6.78
C TYR A 12 45.34 0.30 7.89
N TYR A 13 46.61 0.08 7.59
CA TYR A 13 47.74 0.52 8.41
C TYR A 13 48.96 0.78 7.51
N GLN A 14 49.89 1.60 8.00
CA GLN A 14 51.07 2.00 7.23
C GLN A 14 51.93 0.79 6.88
N GLY A 15 52.31 0.68 5.61
CA GLY A 15 53.13 -0.43 5.10
C GLY A 15 52.35 -1.72 4.82
N LYS A 16 51.02 -1.73 4.96
CA LYS A 16 50.20 -2.88 4.52
C LYS A 16 50.30 -3.02 3.00
N MET A 17 50.69 -4.20 2.52
CA MET A 17 50.57 -4.55 1.10
C MET A 17 49.11 -4.92 0.80
N LEU A 18 48.53 -4.31 -0.23
CA LEU A 18 47.16 -4.57 -0.67
C LEU A 18 47.17 -5.48 -1.89
N THR A 19 46.23 -6.41 -1.92
CA THR A 19 46.00 -7.37 -3.00
C THR A 19 44.58 -7.22 -3.55
N SER A 20 44.26 -7.87 -4.67
CA SER A 20 42.86 -7.92 -5.18
C SER A 20 41.89 -8.42 -4.11
N ALA A 21 42.29 -9.42 -3.32
CA ALA A 21 41.49 -9.97 -2.23
C ALA A 21 41.12 -8.92 -1.15
N ASP A 22 42.00 -7.93 -0.89
CA ASP A 22 41.69 -6.85 0.05
C ASP A 22 40.59 -5.90 -0.47
N PHE A 23 40.58 -5.64 -1.79
CA PHE A 23 39.57 -4.79 -2.44
C PHE A 23 38.25 -5.54 -2.68
N GLU A 24 38.31 -6.83 -2.99
CA GLU A 24 37.14 -7.70 -3.03
C GLU A 24 36.48 -7.79 -1.66
N ALA A 25 37.25 -7.95 -0.59
CA ALA A 25 36.74 -7.93 0.78
C ALA A 25 36.05 -6.60 1.13
N GLU A 26 36.57 -5.47 0.64
CA GLU A 26 35.94 -4.16 0.84
C GLU A 26 34.60 -4.02 0.07
N GLN A 27 34.54 -4.48 -1.18
CA GLN A 27 33.30 -4.51 -1.97
C GLN A 27 32.24 -5.40 -1.31
N ASN A 28 32.63 -6.61 -0.91
CA ASN A 28 31.75 -7.56 -0.23
C ASN A 28 31.25 -6.98 1.10
N TYR A 29 32.11 -6.34 1.90
CA TYR A 29 31.70 -5.71 3.15
C TYR A 29 30.61 -4.65 2.96
N ILE A 30 30.77 -3.76 1.97
CA ILE A 30 29.79 -2.70 1.68
C ILE A 30 28.49 -3.30 1.15
N ASN A 31 28.58 -4.25 0.21
CA ASN A 31 27.43 -4.92 -0.36
C ASN A 31 26.65 -5.71 0.70
N ASP A 32 27.32 -6.55 1.49
CA ASP A 32 26.70 -7.33 2.56
C ASP A 32 26.02 -6.42 3.61
N LYS A 33 26.64 -5.27 3.94
CA LYS A 33 26.02 -4.27 4.85
C LYS A 33 24.76 -3.63 4.25
N ARG A 34 24.81 -3.25 2.98
CA ARG A 34 23.69 -2.64 2.25
C ARG A 34 22.55 -3.63 2.08
N HIS A 35 22.84 -4.83 1.60
CA HIS A 35 21.87 -5.92 1.44
C HIS A 35 21.22 -6.31 2.76
N PHE A 36 22.00 -6.42 3.83
CA PHE A 36 21.48 -6.64 5.17
C PHE A 36 20.50 -5.54 5.58
N MET A 37 20.87 -4.27 5.43
CA MET A 37 20.00 -3.15 5.78
C MET A 37 18.71 -3.15 4.96
N ASN A 38 18.81 -3.36 3.65
CA ASN A 38 17.66 -3.41 2.76
C ASN A 38 16.70 -4.51 3.16
N TYR A 39 17.21 -5.72 3.36
CA TYR A 39 16.37 -6.85 3.74
C TYR A 39 15.73 -6.67 5.12
N MET A 40 16.48 -6.16 6.11
CA MET A 40 15.97 -5.96 7.46
C MET A 40 14.91 -4.86 7.56
N MET A 41 15.05 -3.79 6.77
CA MET A 41 14.14 -2.63 6.84
C MET A 41 12.95 -2.77 5.89
N TYR A 42 13.17 -3.35 4.72
CA TYR A 42 12.19 -3.34 3.62
C TYR A 42 11.72 -4.75 3.21
N GLY A 43 12.49 -5.78 3.56
CA GLY A 43 12.22 -7.14 3.11
C GLY A 43 12.46 -7.32 1.61
N SER A 44 11.61 -8.10 0.96
CA SER A 44 11.65 -8.36 -0.47
C SER A 44 10.30 -8.09 -1.12
N GLY A 45 10.34 -7.49 -2.31
CA GLY A 45 9.19 -7.11 -3.12
C GLY A 45 9.48 -5.96 -4.07
N ILE A 46 8.43 -5.49 -4.73
CA ILE A 46 8.43 -4.38 -5.67
C ILE A 46 8.40 -3.06 -4.89
N VAL A 47 9.37 -2.18 -5.15
CA VAL A 47 9.42 -0.84 -4.56
C VAL A 47 8.58 0.13 -5.40
N CYS A 48 8.71 0.07 -6.73
CA CYS A 48 7.92 0.89 -7.66
C CYS A 48 7.90 0.27 -9.07
N GLY A 49 6.89 0.67 -9.86
CA GLY A 49 6.80 0.35 -11.29
C GLY A 49 6.62 -1.13 -11.59
N LEU A 50 7.33 -1.60 -12.62
CA LEU A 50 7.29 -2.97 -13.12
C LEU A 50 5.90 -3.42 -13.56
N GLY A 51 4.99 -2.51 -13.93
CA GLY A 51 3.70 -2.86 -14.53
C GLY A 51 3.86 -3.91 -15.63
N ILE A 52 2.95 -4.89 -15.66
CA ILE A 52 2.95 -5.93 -16.69
C ILE A 52 1.63 -5.88 -17.43
N ASN A 53 1.74 -5.80 -18.75
CA ASN A 53 0.61 -5.88 -19.66
C ASN A 53 0.98 -6.82 -20.81
N GLU A 54 -0.02 -7.42 -21.46
CA GLU A 54 0.17 -8.09 -22.74
C GLU A 54 0.30 -7.05 -23.87
N ILE A 55 1.16 -7.32 -24.85
CA ILE A 55 1.21 -6.54 -26.10
C ILE A 55 0.53 -7.31 -27.23
N ASP A 56 0.73 -8.62 -27.24
CA ASP A 56 0.17 -9.57 -28.18
C ASP A 56 -0.03 -10.92 -27.48
N ASP A 57 -0.59 -11.89 -28.21
CA ASP A 57 -0.91 -13.23 -27.72
C ASP A 57 0.32 -14.05 -27.24
N LEU A 58 1.55 -13.57 -27.42
CA LEU A 58 2.80 -14.29 -27.13
C LEU A 58 3.76 -13.51 -26.23
N SER A 59 3.55 -12.21 -26.04
CA SER A 59 4.54 -11.29 -25.51
C SER A 59 3.97 -10.38 -24.44
N VAL A 60 4.78 -10.18 -23.40
CA VAL A 60 4.48 -9.27 -22.29
C VAL A 60 5.39 -8.05 -22.34
N ILE A 61 4.85 -6.87 -22.02
CA ILE A 61 5.64 -5.70 -21.66
C ILE A 61 5.81 -5.64 -20.15
N ILE A 62 7.04 -5.43 -19.71
CA ILE A 62 7.38 -5.21 -18.31
C ILE A 62 7.93 -3.79 -18.22
N GLU A 63 7.25 -2.92 -17.49
CA GLU A 63 7.62 -1.51 -17.35
C GLU A 63 8.88 -1.31 -16.51
N SER A 64 9.48 -0.12 -16.60
CA SER A 64 10.57 0.26 -15.70
C SER A 64 10.15 0.22 -14.23
N GLY A 65 11.08 -0.10 -13.34
CA GLY A 65 10.84 -0.06 -11.91
C GLY A 65 11.98 -0.67 -11.08
N LEU A 66 11.72 -0.88 -9.80
CA LEU A 66 12.71 -1.28 -8.81
C LEU A 66 12.16 -2.41 -7.92
N VAL A 67 12.98 -3.44 -7.73
CA VAL A 67 12.73 -4.55 -6.80
C VAL A 67 13.85 -4.66 -5.79
N ILE A 68 13.52 -5.12 -4.58
CA ILE A 68 14.50 -5.69 -3.65
C ILE A 68 14.21 -7.19 -3.55
N ASP A 69 15.19 -8.02 -3.87
CA ASP A 69 15.03 -9.47 -3.82
C ASP A 69 15.13 -10.03 -2.40
N SER A 70 14.99 -11.35 -2.25
CA SER A 70 15.08 -11.99 -0.95
C SER A 70 16.39 -11.67 -0.26
N GLU A 71 17.52 -11.56 -0.96
CA GLU A 71 18.84 -11.29 -0.37
C GLU A 71 19.08 -9.81 -0.03
N GLY A 72 18.14 -8.92 -0.33
CA GLY A 72 18.31 -7.49 -0.12
C GLY A 72 19.05 -6.78 -1.26
N ARG A 73 19.20 -7.44 -2.42
CA ARG A 73 19.81 -6.87 -3.62
C ARG A 73 18.78 -6.05 -4.38
N GLU A 74 19.20 -4.87 -4.80
CA GLU A 74 18.42 -3.94 -5.59
C GLU A 74 18.49 -4.32 -7.07
N ILE A 75 17.32 -4.49 -7.70
CA ILE A 75 17.19 -4.80 -9.12
C ILE A 75 16.47 -3.65 -9.80
N ALA A 76 17.21 -2.88 -10.60
CA ALA A 76 16.67 -1.73 -11.32
C ALA A 76 16.41 -2.07 -12.80
N VAL A 77 15.14 -2.05 -13.20
CA VAL A 77 14.71 -2.11 -14.61
C VAL A 77 14.57 -0.68 -15.10
N LYS A 78 15.59 -0.18 -15.82
CA LYS A 78 15.70 1.24 -16.19
C LYS A 78 14.68 1.70 -17.25
N SER A 79 14.16 0.79 -18.05
CA SER A 79 13.28 1.07 -19.19
C SER A 79 12.40 -0.14 -19.45
N SER A 80 11.21 0.09 -20.01
CA SER A 80 10.29 -1.00 -20.34
C SER A 80 10.92 -1.99 -21.32
N VAL A 81 10.69 -3.27 -21.10
CA VAL A 81 11.19 -4.36 -21.95
C VAL A 81 10.06 -5.24 -22.41
N VAL A 82 10.16 -5.70 -23.66
CA VAL A 82 9.23 -6.65 -24.25
C VAL A 82 9.87 -8.03 -24.23
N LYS A 83 9.14 -9.03 -23.73
CA LYS A 83 9.58 -10.41 -23.65
C LYS A 83 8.53 -11.34 -24.25
N LYS A 84 8.92 -12.08 -25.29
CA LYS A 84 8.16 -13.22 -25.77
C LYS A 84 8.31 -14.35 -24.74
N LEU A 85 7.22 -14.91 -24.23
CA LEU A 85 7.29 -15.87 -23.11
C LEU A 85 8.13 -17.10 -23.44
N SER A 86 8.08 -17.59 -24.68
CA SER A 86 8.92 -18.71 -25.14
C SER A 86 10.42 -18.42 -25.16
N SER A 87 10.84 -17.17 -25.04
CA SER A 87 12.26 -16.78 -24.92
C SER A 87 12.71 -16.56 -23.46
N VAL A 88 11.77 -16.71 -22.51
CA VAL A 88 12.03 -16.55 -21.09
C VAL A 88 12.53 -17.88 -20.51
N GLU A 89 13.57 -17.82 -19.69
CA GLU A 89 14.16 -18.99 -19.03
C GLU A 89 13.09 -19.77 -18.25
N GLY A 90 13.08 -21.11 -18.36
CA GLY A 90 12.11 -21.98 -17.69
C GLY A 90 10.80 -22.21 -18.44
N PHE A 91 10.55 -21.57 -19.59
CA PHE A 91 9.29 -21.75 -20.34
C PHE A 91 9.12 -23.17 -20.91
N GLU A 92 10.19 -23.76 -21.44
CA GLU A 92 10.16 -25.12 -21.99
C GLU A 92 9.97 -26.20 -20.91
N GLU A 93 10.21 -25.85 -19.65
CA GLU A 93 10.11 -26.73 -18.49
C GLU A 93 8.71 -26.70 -17.84
N LEU A 94 7.79 -25.85 -18.34
CA LEU A 94 6.45 -25.70 -17.78
C LEU A 94 5.57 -26.93 -18.06
N GLU A 95 5.12 -27.60 -17.00
CA GLU A 95 4.19 -28.73 -17.07
C GLU A 95 2.72 -28.29 -17.07
N SER A 96 2.40 -27.11 -16.53
CA SER A 96 1.05 -26.56 -16.41
C SER A 96 0.75 -25.47 -17.44
N ASP A 97 -0.53 -25.22 -17.67
CA ASP A 97 -1.11 -24.06 -18.34
C ASP A 97 -1.01 -22.76 -17.53
N LYS A 98 -0.54 -22.81 -16.28
CA LYS A 98 -0.35 -21.61 -15.45
C LYS A 98 1.10 -21.47 -15.04
N ALA A 99 1.68 -20.30 -15.30
CA ALA A 99 3.07 -19.99 -14.97
C ALA A 99 3.18 -18.69 -14.20
N VAL A 100 4.15 -18.58 -13.29
CA VAL A 100 4.49 -17.33 -12.61
C VAL A 100 5.77 -16.77 -13.21
N LEU A 101 5.73 -15.51 -13.63
CA LEU A 101 6.90 -14.76 -14.10
C LEU A 101 7.63 -14.13 -12.91
N TYR A 102 8.93 -14.35 -12.84
CA TYR A 102 9.81 -13.85 -11.78
C TYR A 102 10.92 -12.96 -12.36
N ILE A 103 11.47 -12.10 -11.50
CA ILE A 103 12.72 -11.39 -11.73
C ILE A 103 13.77 -11.79 -10.69
N LYS A 104 14.99 -12.10 -11.11
CA LYS A 104 16.14 -12.36 -10.24
C LYS A 104 17.30 -11.44 -10.57
N TYR A 105 18.12 -11.15 -9.57
CA TYR A 105 19.38 -10.43 -9.72
C TYR A 105 20.36 -11.29 -10.53
N LYS A 106 21.11 -10.66 -11.43
CA LYS A 106 22.13 -11.34 -12.23
C LYS A 106 23.31 -10.42 -12.48
N GLU A 107 24.49 -10.92 -12.16
CA GLU A 107 25.76 -10.29 -12.54
C GLU A 107 26.27 -10.89 -13.83
N ASN A 108 26.87 -10.05 -14.67
CA ASN A 108 27.63 -10.51 -15.82
C ASN A 108 28.99 -9.85 -15.80
N GLU A 109 30.03 -10.64 -15.99
CA GLU A 109 31.35 -10.13 -16.25
C GLU A 109 31.41 -9.49 -17.65
N THR A 110 32.04 -8.32 -17.75
CA THR A 110 32.06 -7.47 -18.95
C THR A 110 33.43 -6.81 -19.12
N MET A 111 33.63 -6.19 -20.28
CA MET A 111 34.85 -5.47 -20.64
C MET A 111 36.09 -6.38 -20.63
N PRO A 112 36.21 -7.31 -21.60
CA PRO A 112 37.37 -8.19 -21.72
C PRO A 112 38.64 -7.39 -21.96
N VAL A 113 39.67 -7.63 -21.16
CA VAL A 113 41.00 -7.03 -21.21
C VAL A 113 42.06 -8.13 -21.23
N TYR A 114 43.17 -7.88 -21.92
CA TYR A 114 44.24 -8.85 -22.02
C TYR A 114 44.94 -9.04 -20.65
N SER A 115 45.07 -10.29 -20.20
CA SER A 115 45.74 -10.64 -18.94
C SER A 115 47.05 -11.41 -19.20
N ILE A 116 48.11 -11.00 -18.51
CA ILE A 116 49.48 -11.51 -18.72
C ILE A 116 49.76 -12.79 -17.88
N GLU A 117 48.93 -13.08 -16.87
CA GLU A 117 49.20 -14.13 -15.88
C GLU A 117 48.68 -15.54 -16.25
N LYS A 118 47.84 -15.67 -17.29
CA LYS A 118 47.37 -16.98 -17.77
C LYS A 118 48.38 -17.61 -18.74
N SER A 119 49.34 -18.35 -18.21
CA SER A 119 50.27 -19.19 -18.99
C SER A 119 49.62 -20.53 -19.37
N GLY A 120 48.83 -20.53 -20.45
CA GLY A 120 48.20 -21.73 -21.00
C GLY A 120 47.34 -21.43 -22.24
N ASN A 121 46.92 -22.46 -22.97
CA ASN A 121 46.14 -22.37 -24.23
C ASN A 121 44.65 -21.97 -24.01
N SER A 122 44.37 -21.24 -22.93
CA SER A 122 43.05 -20.69 -22.57
C SER A 122 43.04 -19.17 -22.75
N ASP A 123 41.86 -18.62 -23.03
CA ASP A 123 41.64 -17.23 -23.42
C ASP A 123 42.48 -16.24 -22.60
N ARG A 124 43.36 -15.52 -23.30
CA ARG A 124 44.26 -14.49 -22.74
C ARG A 124 43.52 -13.21 -22.33
N TYR A 125 42.20 -13.29 -22.19
CA TYR A 125 41.33 -12.17 -21.85
C TYR A 125 40.61 -12.48 -20.54
N GLU A 126 40.58 -11.49 -19.66
CA GLU A 126 39.80 -11.47 -18.42
C GLU A 126 38.81 -10.33 -18.48
N ASN A 127 37.67 -10.45 -17.84
CA ASN A 127 36.71 -9.36 -17.78
C ASN A 127 37.08 -8.37 -16.66
N ASN A 128 37.17 -7.09 -17.01
CA ASN A 128 37.60 -6.04 -16.09
C ASN A 128 36.47 -5.46 -15.22
N ARG A 129 35.21 -5.74 -15.56
CA ARG A 129 34.06 -5.13 -14.89
C ARG A 129 32.95 -6.14 -14.63
N ILE A 130 32.25 -5.98 -13.52
CA ILE A 130 30.99 -6.67 -13.25
C ILE A 130 29.86 -5.69 -13.55
N SER A 131 28.92 -6.12 -14.39
CA SER A 131 27.67 -5.41 -14.65
C SER A 131 26.56 -6.06 -13.82
N GLU A 132 26.04 -5.32 -12.85
CA GLU A 132 24.85 -5.68 -12.09
C GLU A 132 23.60 -5.51 -12.98
N GLY A 133 22.72 -6.50 -12.95
CA GLY A 133 21.53 -6.54 -13.80
C GLY A 133 20.49 -7.54 -13.29
N TYR A 134 19.69 -8.06 -14.21
CA TYR A 134 18.60 -8.95 -13.88
C TYR A 134 18.30 -9.95 -14.99
N GLU A 135 17.53 -10.97 -14.64
CA GLU A 135 16.99 -11.95 -15.56
C GLU A 135 15.54 -12.26 -15.19
N PHE A 136 14.71 -12.43 -16.22
CA PHE A 136 13.35 -12.94 -16.06
C PHE A 136 13.34 -14.44 -16.29
N TYR A 137 12.56 -15.16 -15.49
CA TYR A 137 12.33 -16.59 -15.66
C TYR A 137 10.89 -16.93 -15.27
N VAL A 138 10.38 -18.05 -15.78
CA VAL A 138 9.06 -18.57 -15.44
C VAL A 138 9.17 -19.91 -14.74
N LYS A 139 8.18 -20.23 -13.90
CA LYS A 139 7.97 -21.54 -13.29
C LYS A 139 6.49 -21.84 -13.25
N ASP A 140 6.11 -23.12 -13.18
CA ASP A 140 4.71 -23.48 -12.99
C ASP A 140 4.12 -22.78 -11.78
N SER A 141 2.86 -22.36 -11.91
CA SER A 141 2.11 -21.82 -10.79
C SER A 141 1.82 -22.94 -9.80
N VAL A 142 2.74 -23.14 -8.89
CA VAL A 142 2.40 -23.74 -7.60
C VAL A 142 1.53 -22.68 -6.93
N LYS A 143 0.29 -23.02 -6.55
CA LYS A 143 -0.52 -22.12 -5.72
C LYS A 143 0.32 -21.74 -4.51
N HIS A 144 0.96 -20.57 -4.58
CA HIS A 144 1.61 -19.94 -3.45
C HIS A 144 0.49 -19.81 -2.44
N SER A 145 0.54 -20.62 -1.39
CA SER A 145 -0.45 -20.55 -0.31
C SER A 145 -0.60 -19.08 0.03
N ARG A 146 -1.79 -18.52 -0.27
CA ARG A 146 -2.11 -17.10 -0.06
C ARG A 146 -1.91 -16.68 1.42
N MET A 147 -1.63 -17.65 2.30
CA MET A 147 -1.33 -17.51 3.71
C MET A 147 0.15 -17.72 4.06
N ARG A 148 1.11 -17.20 3.28
CA ARG A 148 2.45 -16.94 3.87
C ARG A 148 2.47 -15.59 4.60
N MET A 149 1.69 -15.49 5.67
CA MET A 149 1.98 -14.56 6.79
C MET A 149 3.14 -15.15 7.60
N ASP A 150 4.30 -15.26 6.96
CA ASP A 150 5.42 -16.06 7.44
C ASP A 150 5.91 -15.53 8.80
N GLY A 151 5.68 -16.31 9.85
CA GLY A 151 6.02 -16.01 11.24
C GLY A 151 4.97 -15.25 12.07
N MET A 152 3.94 -14.65 11.46
CA MET A 152 2.92 -13.87 12.21
C MET A 152 1.68 -14.67 12.62
N LEU A 153 1.32 -15.69 11.84
CA LEU A 153 0.27 -16.64 12.19
C LEU A 153 0.89 -17.95 12.68
N LYS A 154 0.33 -18.53 13.73
CA LYS A 154 0.72 -19.86 14.20
C LYS A 154 -0.22 -20.91 13.64
N ARG A 155 0.36 -22.05 13.26
CA ARG A 155 -0.33 -23.20 12.69
C ARG A 155 -0.47 -24.28 13.75
N TYR A 156 -1.69 -24.79 13.92
CA TYR A 156 -2.01 -25.88 14.83
C TYR A 156 -2.69 -26.99 14.03
N ILE A 157 -2.19 -28.21 14.17
CA ILE A 157 -2.75 -29.37 13.45
C ILE A 157 -3.99 -29.83 14.20
N PHE A 158 -5.12 -29.91 13.50
CA PHE A 158 -6.35 -30.51 14.01
C PHE A 158 -6.47 -31.98 13.58
N LEU A 159 -6.07 -32.28 12.34
CA LEU A 159 -6.05 -33.62 11.77
C LEU A 159 -4.89 -33.71 10.79
N ASP A 160 -4.16 -34.83 10.83
CA ASP A 160 -3.12 -35.12 9.84
C ASP A 160 -3.10 -36.62 9.53
N ASN A 161 -3.48 -36.97 8.31
CA ASN A 161 -3.49 -38.36 7.85
C ASN A 161 -2.84 -38.46 6.45
N PRO A 162 -2.75 -39.65 5.85
CA PRO A 162 -2.12 -39.82 4.54
C PRO A 162 -2.82 -39.09 3.38
N ASP A 163 -4.13 -38.86 3.49
CA ASP A 163 -4.93 -38.25 2.42
C ASP A 163 -5.11 -36.73 2.59
N PHE A 164 -5.26 -36.25 3.82
CA PHE A 164 -5.60 -34.87 4.17
C PHE A 164 -4.84 -34.35 5.40
N SER A 165 -4.62 -33.04 5.42
CA SER A 165 -4.24 -32.27 6.60
C SER A 165 -5.30 -31.20 6.88
N VAL A 166 -5.72 -31.05 8.12
CA VAL A 166 -6.58 -29.94 8.58
C VAL A 166 -5.81 -29.16 9.63
N THR A 167 -5.63 -27.86 9.39
CA THR A 167 -4.86 -26.98 10.26
C THR A 167 -5.63 -25.72 10.60
N ILE A 168 -5.45 -25.23 11.82
CA ILE A 168 -5.98 -23.96 12.29
C ILE A 168 -4.84 -22.94 12.26
N LEU A 169 -5.08 -21.79 11.64
CA LEU A 169 -4.15 -20.68 11.53
C LEU A 169 -4.75 -19.42 12.15
N MET A 170 -4.05 -18.83 13.11
CA MET A 170 -4.47 -17.58 13.74
C MET A 170 -3.28 -16.79 14.31
N PRO A 171 -3.43 -15.50 14.60
CA PRO A 171 -2.41 -14.74 15.31
C PRO A 171 -2.25 -15.28 16.73
N GLN A 172 -1.01 -15.35 17.22
CA GLN A 172 -0.75 -15.80 18.60
C GLN A 172 -0.99 -14.70 19.64
N ILE A 173 -0.92 -13.42 19.22
CA ILE A 173 -1.21 -12.25 20.05
C ILE A 173 -2.47 -11.59 19.49
N LEU A 174 -3.52 -11.52 20.30
CA LEU A 174 -4.79 -10.89 19.94
C LEU A 174 -4.95 -9.56 20.67
N CYS A 175 -5.61 -8.59 20.03
CA CYS A 175 -5.76 -7.24 20.57
C CYS A 175 -7.15 -7.03 21.17
N MET A 176 -7.24 -6.51 22.39
CA MET A 176 -8.50 -6.23 23.07
C MET A 176 -9.40 -5.31 22.23
N GLY A 177 -10.71 -5.61 22.17
CA GLY A 177 -11.70 -4.85 21.40
C GLY A 177 -11.48 -4.89 19.88
N LYS A 178 -10.73 -5.87 19.37
CA LYS A 178 -10.51 -6.10 17.94
C LYS A 178 -10.98 -7.50 17.55
N LEU A 179 -11.49 -7.58 16.32
CA LEU A 179 -11.77 -8.85 15.67
C LEU A 179 -10.46 -9.46 15.14
N ALA A 180 -10.22 -10.71 15.48
CA ALA A 180 -9.13 -11.52 14.96
C ALA A 180 -9.69 -12.62 14.05
N ARG A 181 -8.96 -12.91 12.98
CA ARG A 181 -9.31 -13.96 12.03
C ARG A 181 -8.66 -15.29 12.42
N LEU A 182 -9.47 -16.33 12.50
CA LEU A 182 -9.08 -17.73 12.64
C LEU A 182 -9.43 -18.45 11.34
N CYS A 183 -8.45 -19.06 10.68
CA CYS A 183 -8.66 -19.80 9.44
C CYS A 183 -8.50 -21.30 9.67
N VAL A 184 -9.44 -22.09 9.17
CA VAL A 184 -9.34 -23.55 9.08
C VAL A 184 -8.96 -23.90 7.65
N ASN A 185 -7.76 -24.44 7.45
CA ASN A 185 -7.21 -24.83 6.17
C ASN A 185 -7.24 -26.35 6.03
N VAL A 186 -7.78 -26.84 4.92
CA VAL A 186 -7.79 -28.26 4.54
C VAL A 186 -6.90 -28.42 3.32
N TYR A 187 -5.92 -29.32 3.39
CA TYR A 187 -4.97 -29.60 2.32
C TYR A 187 -5.01 -31.08 1.94
N LYS A 188 -5.07 -31.37 0.63
CA LYS A 188 -5.04 -32.74 0.09
C LYS A 188 -3.61 -33.18 -0.22
N LYS A 189 -3.18 -34.30 0.37
CA LYS A 189 -1.84 -34.87 0.18
C LYS A 189 -1.78 -35.99 -0.86
N SER A 190 -2.85 -36.79 -0.95
CA SER A 190 -2.92 -37.94 -1.84
C SER A 190 -3.67 -37.64 -3.13
N ASP A 191 -3.48 -38.49 -4.13
CA ASP A 191 -4.27 -38.58 -5.37
C ASP A 191 -5.53 -39.43 -5.22
N ARG A 192 -5.76 -40.06 -4.06
CA ARG A 192 -6.92 -40.91 -3.82
C ARG A 192 -8.21 -40.08 -3.83
N ASN A 193 -9.18 -40.51 -4.64
CA ASN A 193 -10.51 -39.92 -4.72
C ASN A 193 -11.37 -40.31 -3.51
N VAL A 194 -11.16 -39.61 -2.40
CA VAL A 194 -11.89 -39.77 -1.14
C VAL A 194 -12.25 -38.38 -0.60
N ASN A 195 -13.43 -38.27 -0.01
CA ASN A 195 -13.91 -37.04 0.63
C ASN A 195 -13.42 -36.95 2.09
N LEU A 196 -13.51 -35.75 2.66
CA LEU A 196 -13.27 -35.48 4.07
C LEU A 196 -14.48 -34.75 4.67
N SER A 197 -14.93 -35.20 5.84
CA SER A 197 -15.87 -34.47 6.69
C SER A 197 -15.29 -34.33 8.08
N PHE A 198 -15.39 -33.16 8.69
CA PHE A 198 -14.94 -32.96 10.07
C PHE A 198 -15.72 -31.86 10.78
N GLU A 199 -15.75 -31.95 12.10
CA GLU A 199 -16.32 -30.93 12.97
C GLU A 199 -15.56 -30.85 14.30
N GLY A 200 -15.69 -29.71 14.97
CA GLY A 200 -15.18 -29.49 16.32
C GLY A 200 -15.75 -28.22 16.93
N ILE A 201 -15.63 -28.10 18.25
CA ILE A 201 -16.01 -26.90 18.99
C ILE A 201 -14.77 -26.36 19.71
N LEU A 202 -14.41 -25.11 19.44
CA LEU A 202 -13.37 -24.37 20.16
C LEU A 202 -14.00 -23.63 21.34
N GLN A 203 -13.40 -23.77 22.52
CA GLN A 203 -13.72 -22.95 23.68
C GLN A 203 -12.83 -21.70 23.65
N LEU A 204 -13.46 -20.53 23.77
CA LEU A 204 -12.85 -19.22 23.58
C LEU A 204 -12.92 -18.40 24.89
N PRO A 205 -12.03 -18.64 25.87
CA PRO A 205 -12.00 -17.80 27.06
C PRO A 205 -11.62 -16.37 26.70
N VAL A 206 -12.27 -15.37 27.30
CA VAL A 206 -12.07 -13.93 27.05
C VAL A 206 -12.24 -13.48 25.59
N MET A 207 -12.90 -14.31 24.78
CA MET A 207 -13.13 -14.10 23.36
C MET A 207 -14.53 -14.54 22.98
N LYS A 208 -15.13 -13.88 21.99
CA LYS A 208 -16.50 -14.15 21.56
C LYS A 208 -16.61 -14.27 20.06
N THR A 209 -17.56 -15.08 19.60
CA THR A 209 -17.94 -15.14 18.19
C THR A 209 -18.85 -13.99 17.81
N GLU A 210 -19.19 -13.85 16.53
CA GLU A 210 -20.16 -12.85 16.04
C GLU A 210 -21.55 -12.99 16.70
N ASN A 211 -21.87 -14.17 17.24
CA ASN A 211 -23.12 -14.45 17.95
C ASN A 211 -22.99 -14.30 19.48
N ASP A 212 -21.97 -13.58 19.97
CA ASP A 212 -21.71 -13.31 21.40
C ASP A 212 -21.46 -14.60 22.24
N SER A 213 -21.05 -15.70 21.57
CA SER A 213 -20.79 -17.01 22.20
C SER A 213 -19.30 -17.21 22.48
N HIS A 214 -18.97 -17.82 23.62
CA HIS A 214 -17.62 -18.31 23.97
C HIS A 214 -17.29 -19.70 23.40
N GLU A 215 -18.19 -20.26 22.59
CA GLU A 215 -17.95 -21.49 21.84
C GLU A 215 -18.06 -21.18 20.34
N LEU A 216 -17.04 -21.60 19.59
CA LEU A 216 -16.99 -21.52 18.13
C LEU A 216 -17.05 -22.93 17.53
N GLN A 217 -18.15 -23.23 16.86
CA GLN A 217 -18.26 -24.46 16.08
C GLN A 217 -17.63 -24.25 14.70
N PHE A 218 -16.78 -25.17 14.29
CA PHE A 218 -16.21 -25.20 12.94
C PHE A 218 -16.44 -26.60 12.34
N SER A 219 -16.82 -26.63 11.06
CA SER A 219 -17.02 -27.89 10.34
C SER A 219 -16.89 -27.69 8.85
N MET A 220 -16.57 -28.77 8.14
CA MET A 220 -16.74 -28.88 6.71
C MET A 220 -17.23 -30.29 6.39
N ASN A 221 -18.21 -30.39 5.50
CA ASN A 221 -18.84 -31.65 5.13
C ASN A 221 -18.54 -31.97 3.66
N ASN A 222 -18.19 -33.23 3.39
CA ASN A 222 -18.00 -33.78 2.04
C ASN A 222 -16.99 -32.99 1.18
N VAL A 223 -15.87 -32.59 1.78
CA VAL A 223 -14.79 -31.88 1.09
C VAL A 223 -14.09 -32.83 0.12
N MET A 224 -14.10 -32.50 -1.16
CA MET A 224 -13.42 -33.22 -2.23
C MET A 224 -12.41 -32.29 -2.90
N LEU A 225 -11.15 -32.74 -2.96
CA LEU A 225 -10.03 -31.95 -3.47
C LEU A 225 -9.10 -32.84 -4.29
N GLU A 226 -8.52 -32.26 -5.34
CA GLU A 226 -7.41 -32.87 -6.08
C GLU A 226 -6.11 -32.83 -5.26
N LYS A 227 -5.15 -33.67 -5.62
CA LYS A 227 -3.84 -33.69 -4.93
C LYS A 227 -3.23 -32.28 -4.92
N TYR A 228 -2.66 -31.91 -3.77
CA TYR A 228 -2.03 -30.60 -3.52
C TYR A 228 -2.96 -29.39 -3.57
N HIS A 229 -4.27 -29.60 -3.61
CA HIS A 229 -5.23 -28.52 -3.46
C HIS A 229 -5.57 -28.25 -1.99
N GLU A 230 -5.93 -27.00 -1.73
CA GLU A 230 -6.41 -26.54 -0.43
C GLU A 230 -7.73 -25.76 -0.51
N ILE A 231 -8.48 -25.76 0.59
CA ILE A 231 -9.64 -24.90 0.83
C ILE A 231 -9.56 -24.31 2.24
N ASN A 232 -10.09 -23.10 2.42
CA ASN A 232 -10.06 -22.37 3.69
C ASN A 232 -11.48 -21.97 4.12
N ALA A 233 -11.77 -22.09 5.42
CA ALA A 233 -12.90 -21.40 6.07
C ALA A 233 -12.38 -20.37 7.06
N GLU A 234 -13.02 -19.20 7.10
CA GLU A 234 -12.65 -18.10 7.99
C GLU A 234 -13.70 -17.92 9.08
N TYR A 235 -13.23 -17.70 10.30
CA TYR A 235 -14.03 -17.39 11.47
C TYR A 235 -13.47 -16.14 12.14
N TRP A 236 -14.34 -15.26 12.61
CA TRP A 236 -13.95 -14.04 13.30
C TRP A 236 -14.28 -14.16 14.79
N ILE A 237 -13.30 -13.83 15.63
CA ILE A 237 -13.42 -13.80 17.08
C ILE A 237 -13.08 -12.41 17.61
N GLU A 238 -13.90 -11.87 18.50
CA GLU A 238 -13.65 -10.60 19.19
C GLU A 238 -12.99 -10.87 20.54
N VAL A 239 -11.96 -10.10 20.88
CA VAL A 239 -11.33 -10.15 22.19
C VAL A 239 -12.03 -9.18 23.15
N GLU A 240 -12.49 -9.68 24.29
CA GLU A 240 -13.14 -8.87 25.31
C GLU A 240 -12.17 -7.95 26.04
N GLN A 241 -12.71 -6.94 26.73
CA GLN A 241 -11.93 -6.18 27.71
C GLN A 241 -11.68 -7.06 28.93
N THR A 242 -10.40 -7.28 29.28
CA THR A 242 -10.01 -8.22 30.33
C THR A 242 -8.64 -7.86 30.92
N ASP A 243 -8.40 -8.25 32.17
CA ASP A 243 -7.07 -8.19 32.79
C ASP A 243 -6.22 -9.45 32.49
N VAL A 244 -6.81 -10.45 31.83
CA VAL A 244 -6.13 -11.70 31.45
C VAL A 244 -5.24 -11.45 30.24
N LEU A 245 -3.92 -11.50 30.44
CA LEU A 245 -2.92 -11.30 29.38
C LEU A 245 -2.51 -12.58 28.64
N LYS A 246 -2.83 -13.75 29.18
CA LYS A 246 -2.55 -15.06 28.57
C LYS A 246 -3.71 -16.01 28.80
N THR A 247 -4.10 -16.70 27.74
CA THR A 247 -5.20 -17.67 27.75
C THR A 247 -4.90 -18.82 26.79
N GLU A 248 -5.73 -19.87 26.81
CA GLU A 248 -5.64 -20.98 25.88
C GLU A 248 -7.00 -21.21 25.23
N ILE A 249 -7.02 -21.35 23.91
CA ILE A 249 -8.15 -21.89 23.16
C ILE A 249 -7.98 -23.40 23.11
N ILE A 250 -9.00 -24.13 23.51
CA ILE A 250 -8.98 -25.60 23.50
C ILE A 250 -10.13 -26.15 22.68
N VAL A 251 -9.91 -27.27 22.00
CA VAL A 251 -11.01 -28.06 21.44
C VAL A 251 -11.76 -28.72 22.59
N LYS A 252 -13.07 -28.48 22.68
CA LYS A 252 -13.95 -29.06 23.70
C LYS A 252 -13.83 -30.59 23.64
N PRO A 253 -13.56 -31.27 24.76
CA PRO A 253 -13.45 -32.73 24.78
C PRO A 253 -14.67 -33.40 24.15
N GLN A 254 -14.44 -34.46 23.38
CA GLN A 254 -15.50 -35.23 22.69
C GLN A 254 -16.32 -34.46 21.64
N SER A 255 -15.93 -33.23 21.29
CA SER A 255 -16.59 -32.48 20.20
C SER A 255 -15.99 -32.73 18.82
N SER A 256 -14.76 -33.25 18.75
CA SER A 256 -14.04 -33.42 17.50
C SER A 256 -14.34 -34.75 16.83
N HIS A 257 -14.84 -34.71 15.61
CA HIS A 257 -15.11 -35.88 14.79
C HIS A 257 -14.59 -35.66 13.37
N ALA A 258 -14.02 -36.69 12.75
CA ALA A 258 -13.57 -36.62 11.37
C ALA A 258 -13.71 -37.96 10.65
N LYS A 259 -14.06 -37.91 9.36
CA LYS A 259 -14.23 -39.07 8.48
C LYS A 259 -13.54 -38.81 7.14
N VAL A 260 -12.81 -39.82 6.65
CA VAL A 260 -12.28 -39.84 5.27
C VAL A 260 -12.91 -41.00 4.53
N GLY A 261 -13.70 -40.70 3.49
CA GLY A 261 -14.64 -41.68 2.94
C GLY A 261 -15.62 -42.11 4.03
N GLU A 262 -15.77 -43.43 4.18
CA GLU A 262 -16.64 -44.05 5.18
C GLU A 262 -15.93 -44.32 6.53
N TYR A 263 -14.63 -44.06 6.62
CA TYR A 263 -13.83 -44.44 7.79
C TYR A 263 -13.61 -43.26 8.73
N GLU A 264 -13.83 -43.49 10.02
CA GLU A 264 -13.43 -42.54 11.06
C GLU A 264 -11.91 -42.44 11.15
N VAL A 265 -11.43 -41.21 11.25
CA VAL A 265 -10.02 -40.90 11.40
C VAL A 265 -9.81 -40.10 12.68
N LYS A 266 -8.68 -40.36 13.35
CA LYS A 266 -8.36 -39.68 14.60
C LYS A 266 -8.04 -38.20 14.36
N THR A 267 -8.68 -37.34 15.13
CA THR A 267 -8.30 -35.94 15.32
C THR A 267 -7.31 -35.83 16.47
N VAL A 268 -6.69 -34.66 16.65
CA VAL A 268 -5.82 -34.40 17.80
C VAL A 268 -6.65 -34.42 19.10
N GLU A 269 -6.34 -35.37 19.99
CA GLU A 269 -7.09 -35.59 21.25
C GLU A 269 -7.11 -34.37 22.18
N LYS A 270 -6.01 -33.59 22.20
CA LYS A 270 -5.87 -32.39 23.00
C LYS A 270 -5.18 -31.30 22.19
N LEU A 271 -5.96 -30.54 21.43
CA LEU A 271 -5.49 -29.33 20.78
C LEU A 271 -5.63 -28.15 21.76
N SER A 272 -4.50 -27.61 22.20
CA SER A 272 -4.42 -26.35 22.94
C SER A 272 -3.64 -25.32 22.13
N ILE A 273 -4.23 -24.14 22.00
CA ILE A 273 -3.71 -23.00 21.26
C ILE A 273 -3.44 -21.89 22.28
N PRO A 274 -2.18 -21.69 22.70
CA PRO A 274 -1.85 -20.62 23.61
C PRO A 274 -1.96 -19.26 22.91
N VAL A 275 -2.65 -18.33 23.56
CA VAL A 275 -2.94 -16.98 23.06
C VAL A 275 -2.49 -15.94 24.08
N GLU A 276 -1.77 -14.92 23.62
CA GLU A 276 -1.47 -13.72 24.39
C GLU A 276 -2.49 -12.63 24.05
N ILE A 277 -2.95 -11.91 25.08
CA ILE A 277 -3.89 -10.81 24.93
C ILE A 277 -3.14 -9.50 25.14
N SER A 278 -3.29 -8.58 24.19
CA SER A 278 -2.61 -7.30 24.18
C SER A 278 -3.60 -6.14 24.28
N PRO A 279 -3.37 -5.16 25.17
CA PRO A 279 -4.14 -3.91 25.19
C PRO A 279 -3.72 -2.94 24.07
N TYR A 280 -2.68 -3.26 23.31
CA TYR A 280 -2.14 -2.40 22.25
C TYR A 280 -2.86 -2.64 20.91
N SER A 281 -2.76 -1.68 20.00
CA SER A 281 -3.32 -1.81 18.65
C SER A 281 -2.62 -2.93 17.86
N PRO A 282 -3.30 -3.53 16.85
CA PRO A 282 -2.69 -4.52 15.96
C PRO A 282 -1.38 -4.04 15.30
N GLU A 283 -1.27 -2.74 15.03
CA GLU A 283 -0.06 -2.13 14.48
C GLU A 283 1.14 -2.21 15.44
N ILE A 284 0.94 -1.93 16.72
CA ILE A 284 2.02 -2.02 17.72
C ILE A 284 2.41 -3.49 17.92
N VAL A 285 1.42 -4.39 17.98
CA VAL A 285 1.64 -5.83 18.14
C VAL A 285 2.40 -6.39 16.94
N SER A 286 2.04 -6.04 15.71
CA SER A 286 2.72 -6.54 14.51
C SER A 286 4.19 -6.13 14.46
N ARG A 287 4.51 -4.89 14.87
CA ARG A 287 5.89 -4.41 15.02
C ARG A 287 6.68 -5.22 16.05
N ARG A 288 6.07 -5.53 17.21
CA ARG A 288 6.72 -6.35 18.25
C ARG A 288 6.98 -7.77 17.81
N VAL A 289 5.99 -8.40 17.16
CA VAL A 289 6.12 -9.76 16.62
C VAL A 289 7.25 -9.80 15.57
N GLY A 290 7.29 -8.82 14.67
CA GLY A 290 8.37 -8.68 13.69
C GLY A 290 9.76 -8.52 14.34
N ALA A 291 9.85 -7.67 15.36
CA ALA A 291 11.09 -7.44 16.12
C ALA A 291 11.55 -8.64 16.98
N SER A 292 10.67 -9.61 17.24
CA SER A 292 10.99 -10.78 18.08
C SER A 292 11.65 -11.93 17.30
N ARG A 293 11.74 -11.82 15.96
CA ARG A 293 12.38 -12.85 15.12
C ARG A 293 13.88 -12.87 15.34
N THR A 294 14.48 -14.06 15.35
CA THR A 294 15.93 -14.19 15.44
C THR A 294 16.62 -13.95 14.10
N LEU A 295 17.91 -13.60 14.11
CA LEU A 295 18.70 -13.44 12.88
C LEU A 295 18.76 -14.75 12.07
N GLU A 296 18.76 -15.90 12.75
CA GLU A 296 18.75 -17.23 12.12
C GLU A 296 17.44 -17.51 11.37
N GLU A 297 16.29 -17.19 11.98
CA GLU A 297 14.97 -17.31 11.34
C GLU A 297 14.79 -16.39 10.12
N ILE A 298 15.49 -15.27 10.12
CA ILE A 298 15.45 -14.26 9.06
C ILE A 298 16.35 -14.65 7.87
N THR A 299 17.43 -15.39 8.12
CA THR A 299 18.44 -15.76 7.11
C THR A 299 18.19 -17.11 6.43
N ASN A 300 17.29 -17.96 6.94
CA ASN A 300 16.98 -19.30 6.42
C ASN A 300 15.89 -19.36 5.32
N THR A 301 15.36 -18.23 4.84
CA THR A 301 14.41 -18.22 3.70
C THR A 301 15.13 -18.47 2.37
N ALA A 302 14.59 -19.40 1.58
CA ALA A 302 15.10 -19.79 0.27
C ALA A 302 15.14 -18.63 -0.73
N ASN A 303 16.09 -18.75 -1.65
CA ASN A 303 16.39 -17.78 -2.68
C ASN A 303 15.47 -18.02 -3.89
N GLU A 304 14.35 -17.31 -3.92
CA GLU A 304 13.48 -17.26 -5.09
C GLU A 304 13.47 -15.82 -5.60
N GLY A 305 13.47 -15.64 -6.92
CA GLY A 305 13.26 -14.33 -7.52
C GLY A 305 11.92 -13.74 -7.08
N VAL A 306 11.72 -12.46 -7.37
CA VAL A 306 10.48 -11.77 -6.98
C VAL A 306 9.39 -12.03 -8.02
N PRO A 307 8.23 -12.57 -7.62
CA PRO A 307 7.13 -12.84 -8.55
C PRO A 307 6.49 -11.52 -9.01
N LEU A 308 6.17 -11.42 -10.30
CA LEU A 308 5.62 -10.21 -10.90
C LEU A 308 4.19 -10.39 -11.42
N CYS A 309 3.86 -11.55 -11.98
CA CYS A 309 2.52 -11.94 -12.40
C CYS A 309 2.38 -13.46 -12.56
N GLU A 310 1.15 -13.94 -12.50
CA GLU A 310 0.74 -15.24 -13.01
C GLU A 310 0.19 -15.07 -14.43
N VAL A 311 0.56 -15.96 -15.33
CA VAL A 311 0.14 -16.00 -16.73
C VAL A 311 -0.62 -17.30 -16.96
N GLU A 312 -1.83 -17.20 -17.48
CA GLU A 312 -2.64 -18.33 -17.92
C GLU A 312 -2.42 -18.53 -19.43
N LEU A 313 -2.09 -19.75 -19.82
CA LEU A 313 -1.63 -20.12 -21.16
C LEU A 313 -2.54 -21.18 -21.77
N ILE A 314 -2.99 -20.94 -23.00
CA ILE A 314 -3.58 -21.99 -23.83
C ILE A 314 -2.46 -22.63 -24.65
N LYS A 315 -2.04 -23.84 -24.28
CA LYS A 315 -1.02 -24.60 -25.03
C LYS A 315 -1.67 -25.50 -26.09
N THR A 316 -1.14 -25.48 -27.31
CA THR A 316 -1.44 -26.45 -28.40
C THR A 316 -0.15 -27.16 -28.81
N GLU A 317 -0.23 -28.17 -29.70
CA GLU A 317 0.97 -28.86 -30.21
C GLU A 317 1.90 -27.86 -30.93
N GLY A 318 2.93 -27.39 -30.23
CA GLY A 318 3.96 -26.50 -30.76
C GLY A 318 3.63 -24.99 -30.71
N ALA A 319 2.52 -24.58 -30.11
CA ALA A 319 2.18 -23.16 -29.93
C ALA A 319 1.55 -22.90 -28.56
N TYR A 320 1.51 -21.62 -28.18
CA TYR A 320 0.82 -21.15 -26.98
C TYR A 320 0.16 -19.81 -27.25
N ILE A 321 -0.83 -19.46 -26.45
CA ILE A 321 -1.47 -18.14 -26.42
C ILE A 321 -1.55 -17.72 -24.96
N ILE A 322 -1.24 -16.45 -24.68
CA ILE A 322 -1.53 -15.80 -23.40
C ILE A 322 -3.03 -15.53 -23.33
N GLU A 323 -3.72 -16.19 -22.42
CA GLU A 323 -5.16 -16.00 -22.21
C GLU A 323 -5.43 -14.87 -21.21
N ASN A 324 -4.60 -14.79 -20.16
CA ASN A 324 -4.80 -13.86 -19.07
C ASN A 324 -3.50 -13.58 -18.31
N ILE A 325 -3.37 -12.36 -17.78
CA ILE A 325 -2.28 -11.97 -16.88
C ILE A 325 -2.86 -11.48 -15.57
N LYS A 326 -2.52 -12.18 -14.49
CA LYS A 326 -2.98 -11.88 -13.14
C LYS A 326 -1.85 -11.34 -12.28
N THR A 327 -2.04 -10.11 -11.78
CA THR A 327 -1.08 -9.45 -10.89
C THR A 327 -1.53 -9.43 -9.43
N ASP A 328 -2.86 -9.45 -9.20
CA ASP A 328 -3.44 -9.38 -7.87
C ASP A 328 -3.10 -10.61 -7.01
N GLY A 329 -2.66 -10.36 -5.78
CA GLY A 329 -2.19 -11.39 -4.84
C GLY A 329 -0.88 -12.08 -5.22
N ILE A 330 -0.29 -11.78 -6.38
CA ILE A 330 1.04 -12.26 -6.81
C ILE A 330 2.10 -11.22 -6.46
N ARG A 331 1.82 -9.95 -6.76
CA ARG A 331 2.74 -8.85 -6.49
C ARG A 331 2.81 -8.51 -5.02
N LYS A 332 4.02 -8.56 -4.48
CA LYS A 332 4.32 -8.08 -3.14
C LYS A 332 4.98 -6.71 -3.22
N TYR A 333 4.29 -5.66 -2.77
CA TYR A 333 4.82 -4.31 -2.72
C TYR A 333 5.51 -4.03 -1.38
N ILE A 334 6.63 -3.32 -1.43
CA ILE A 334 7.33 -2.82 -0.26
C ILE A 334 6.71 -1.46 0.11
N PRO A 335 6.08 -1.33 1.29
CA PRO A 335 5.67 -0.02 1.78
C PRO A 335 6.92 0.81 2.12
N THR A 336 7.11 1.92 1.41
CA THR A 336 8.24 2.81 1.68
C THR A 336 7.87 3.86 2.71
N ILE A 337 8.78 4.15 3.64
CA ILE A 337 8.60 5.20 4.66
C ILE A 337 8.33 6.56 4.00
N ALA A 338 8.95 6.82 2.85
CA ALA A 338 8.74 8.04 2.06
C ALA A 338 7.28 8.21 1.61
N ALA A 339 6.57 7.11 1.35
CA ALA A 339 5.17 7.12 0.95
C ALA A 339 4.18 7.07 2.14
N ASP A 340 4.65 6.96 3.38
CA ASP A 340 3.77 6.78 4.56
C ASP A 340 2.73 7.89 4.70
N LYS A 341 3.12 9.16 4.49
CA LYS A 341 2.19 10.29 4.58
C LYS A 341 1.09 10.19 3.51
N ILE A 342 1.48 9.94 2.25
CA ILE A 342 0.54 9.80 1.13
C ILE A 342 -0.36 8.60 1.33
N ARG A 343 0.18 7.47 1.81
CA ARG A 343 -0.59 6.27 2.13
C ARG A 343 -1.62 6.56 3.22
N ASN A 344 -1.24 7.23 4.31
CA ASN A 344 -2.17 7.57 5.38
C ASN A 344 -3.28 8.52 4.89
N GLU A 345 -2.94 9.49 4.03
CA GLU A 345 -3.93 10.36 3.38
C GLU A 345 -4.89 9.56 2.50
N TYR A 346 -4.38 8.64 1.67
CA TYR A 346 -5.19 7.75 0.86
C TYR A 346 -6.09 6.84 1.71
N GLU A 347 -5.54 6.19 2.73
CA GLU A 347 -6.30 5.32 3.66
C GLU A 347 -7.40 6.09 4.40
N SER A 348 -7.17 7.38 4.71
CA SER A 348 -8.18 8.22 5.37
C SER A 348 -9.43 8.47 4.51
N CYS A 349 -9.35 8.25 3.20
CA CYS A 349 -10.49 8.31 2.29
C CYS A 349 -11.43 7.11 2.41
N PHE A 350 -11.03 6.06 3.14
CA PHE A 350 -11.81 4.83 3.34
C PHE A 350 -12.26 4.71 4.80
N LYS A 351 -13.51 4.29 5.02
CA LYS A 351 -14.04 3.97 6.35
C LYS A 351 -14.49 2.51 6.38
N ASP A 352 -14.14 1.79 7.45
CA ASP A 352 -14.55 0.41 7.63
C ASP A 352 -16.07 0.31 7.80
N ASN A 353 -16.70 -0.53 6.97
CA ASN A 353 -18.15 -0.72 6.94
C ASN A 353 -18.73 -1.49 8.16
N LYS A 354 -17.91 -1.78 9.18
CA LYS A 354 -18.32 -2.50 10.39
C LYS A 354 -18.90 -1.61 11.50
N VAL A 355 -19.04 -0.30 11.30
CA VAL A 355 -19.70 0.63 12.26
C VAL A 355 -21.09 1.08 11.77
N ALA A 356 -21.56 0.64 10.60
CA ALA A 356 -22.87 1.07 10.08
C ALA A 356 -24.09 0.39 10.74
N ARG A 357 -23.89 -0.53 11.70
CA ARG A 357 -24.96 -1.23 12.43
C ARG A 357 -24.76 -1.20 13.94
N SER A 358 -24.63 -0.02 14.52
CA SER A 358 -25.19 0.27 15.85
C SER A 358 -25.02 1.76 16.17
N ILE A 359 -26.08 2.34 16.74
CA ILE A 359 -26.18 3.71 17.27
C ILE A 359 -26.53 4.76 16.21
N GLY A 360 -27.82 4.79 15.88
CA GLY A 360 -28.53 6.07 15.82
C GLY A 360 -28.33 6.79 17.15
N GLY A 361 -27.75 7.99 17.10
CA GLY A 361 -27.38 8.76 18.27
C GLY A 361 -26.18 9.65 17.96
N LYS A 362 -26.45 10.83 17.42
CA LYS A 362 -25.50 11.97 17.38
C LYS A 362 -24.90 12.12 18.79
N LYS A 363 -23.66 11.68 19.01
CA LYS A 363 -22.83 12.20 20.10
C LYS A 363 -22.28 13.54 19.63
N LEU A 364 -23.01 14.59 19.99
CA LEU A 364 -22.47 15.95 20.04
C LEU A 364 -21.34 15.93 21.07
N TYR A 365 -20.11 16.15 20.60
CA TYR A 365 -19.04 16.57 21.49
C TYR A 365 -19.20 18.07 21.72
N GLU A 366 -19.59 18.43 22.94
CA GLU A 366 -19.41 19.78 23.47
C GLU A 366 -17.91 20.06 23.51
N LYS A 367 -17.49 21.07 22.73
CA LYS A 367 -16.13 21.61 22.76
C LYS A 367 -15.94 22.32 24.10
N ASP A 368 -15.08 21.76 24.95
CA ASP A 368 -14.23 22.61 25.76
C ASP A 368 -12.88 22.77 25.06
N GLY A 369 -12.41 24.01 25.03
CA GLY A 369 -11.55 24.53 23.97
C GLY A 369 -10.21 23.81 23.79
N ASN A 370 -10.01 23.25 22.59
CA ASN A 370 -8.80 23.52 21.82
C ASN A 370 -9.00 23.18 20.33
N LYS A 371 -8.31 23.95 19.50
CA LYS A 371 -8.61 24.22 18.09
C LYS A 371 -8.77 22.96 17.23
N SER A 372 -9.83 22.98 16.43
CA SER A 372 -10.03 22.14 15.24
C SER A 372 -8.77 22.15 14.36
N VAL A 373 -8.18 20.97 14.16
CA VAL A 373 -7.30 20.73 13.01
C VAL A 373 -8.22 20.49 11.81
N PHE A 374 -8.62 21.59 11.17
CA PHE A 374 -9.06 21.53 9.78
C PHE A 374 -7.86 21.07 8.94
N TYR A 375 -8.10 20.19 7.96
CA TYR A 375 -7.14 19.96 6.87
C TYR A 375 -6.82 21.32 6.26
N GLN A 376 -5.65 21.87 6.57
CA GLN A 376 -5.14 22.97 5.78
C GLN A 376 -4.48 22.33 4.54
N PRO A 377 -4.80 22.78 3.31
CA PRO A 377 -3.97 22.44 2.15
C PRO A 377 -2.52 22.76 2.52
N ASN A 378 -1.54 21.93 2.15
CA ASN A 378 -0.12 22.24 2.44
C ASN A 378 0.15 23.68 1.96
N ARG A 379 0.28 24.62 2.91
CA ARG A 379 0.39 26.06 2.59
C ARG A 379 1.83 26.48 2.38
N MET A 380 2.78 25.56 2.66
CA MET A 380 4.20 25.84 2.67
C MET A 380 5.00 24.64 2.16
N SER A 381 6.01 24.91 1.34
CA SER A 381 6.97 23.93 0.81
C SER A 381 8.38 24.51 0.90
N SER A 382 9.42 23.68 0.97
CA SER A 382 10.80 24.13 1.10
C SER A 382 11.79 23.12 0.51
N GLY A 383 12.99 23.58 0.15
CA GLY A 383 14.06 22.71 -0.33
C GLY A 383 15.39 23.44 -0.50
N ASN A 384 16.38 22.75 -1.06
CA ASN A 384 17.71 23.30 -1.32
C ASN A 384 18.00 23.30 -2.83
N ILE A 385 18.85 24.21 -3.30
CA ILE A 385 19.26 24.36 -4.68
C ILE A 385 20.78 24.51 -4.73
N GLU A 386 21.42 23.79 -5.66
CA GLU A 386 22.83 23.97 -5.99
C GLU A 386 22.94 24.61 -7.37
N ILE A 387 23.58 25.78 -7.45
CA ILE A 387 23.85 26.46 -8.73
C ILE A 387 25.36 26.38 -9.01
N PRO A 388 25.80 25.61 -10.02
CA PRO A 388 27.20 25.59 -10.42
C PRO A 388 27.59 26.94 -11.03
N LEU A 389 28.78 27.42 -10.67
CA LEU A 389 29.34 28.66 -11.16
C LEU A 389 30.45 28.40 -12.15
N ASN A 390 30.45 29.20 -13.21
CA ASN A 390 31.51 29.14 -14.19
C ASN A 390 32.77 29.83 -13.61
N PRO A 391 33.97 29.22 -13.70
CA PRO A 391 35.22 29.80 -13.21
C PRO A 391 35.55 31.19 -13.76
N ASN A 392 34.97 31.57 -14.90
CA ASN A 392 35.18 32.87 -15.54
C ASN A 392 34.20 33.95 -15.09
N MET A 393 33.29 33.66 -14.16
CA MET A 393 32.31 34.65 -13.68
C MET A 393 32.99 35.74 -12.86
N LYS A 394 32.63 37.00 -13.16
CA LYS A 394 33.12 38.20 -12.51
C LYS A 394 32.02 38.84 -11.67
N LYS A 395 32.43 39.78 -10.81
CA LYS A 395 31.49 40.67 -10.11
C LYS A 395 30.52 41.31 -11.11
N GLY A 396 29.23 41.11 -10.86
CA GLY A 396 28.14 41.58 -11.71
C GLY A 396 27.46 40.50 -12.53
N ASP A 397 28.11 39.35 -12.75
CA ASP A 397 27.54 38.25 -13.51
C ASP A 397 26.38 37.58 -12.77
N ILE A 398 25.45 37.04 -13.56
CA ILE A 398 24.21 36.41 -13.07
C ILE A 398 24.20 34.95 -13.51
N CYS A 399 23.91 34.04 -12.59
CA CYS A 399 23.59 32.64 -12.88
C CYS A 399 22.14 32.33 -12.49
N TYR A 400 21.60 31.24 -13.05
CA TYR A 400 20.23 30.83 -12.84
C TYR A 400 20.17 29.38 -12.39
N SER A 401 19.20 29.04 -11.55
CA SER A 401 18.83 27.65 -11.31
C SER A 401 18.12 27.06 -12.52
N GLU A 402 17.93 25.74 -12.51
CA GLU A 402 16.87 25.10 -13.29
C GLU A 402 15.49 25.50 -12.75
N GLU A 403 14.43 25.19 -13.50
CA GLU A 403 13.04 25.34 -13.03
C GLU A 403 12.75 24.33 -11.91
N ILE A 404 12.22 24.80 -10.78
CA ILE A 404 12.00 24.02 -9.57
C ILE A 404 10.52 23.92 -9.29
N MET A 405 10.01 22.69 -9.16
CA MET A 405 8.62 22.42 -8.80
C MET A 405 8.43 22.59 -7.28
N HIS A 406 7.57 23.52 -6.85
CA HIS A 406 7.35 23.76 -5.41
C HIS A 406 6.27 22.86 -4.79
N GLY A 407 5.43 22.20 -5.59
CA GLY A 407 4.47 21.18 -5.11
C GLY A 407 3.25 21.73 -4.37
N LEU A 408 2.91 23.01 -4.52
CA LEU A 408 1.74 23.66 -3.88
C LEU A 408 0.53 23.77 -4.83
N GLY A 409 0.60 23.09 -5.98
CA GLY A 409 -0.35 23.23 -7.09
C GLY A 409 -0.24 24.59 -7.79
N SER A 410 -1.15 24.86 -8.71
CA SER A 410 -1.24 26.15 -9.40
C SER A 410 -1.79 27.26 -8.48
N GLY A 411 -1.45 28.50 -8.79
CA GLY A 411 -1.91 29.71 -8.10
C GLY A 411 -0.77 30.54 -7.50
N ASP A 412 -1.12 31.68 -6.91
CA ASP A 412 -0.14 32.65 -6.41
C ASP A 412 0.67 32.06 -5.24
N VAL A 413 2.00 32.11 -5.37
CA VAL A 413 2.93 31.62 -4.35
C VAL A 413 4.00 32.66 -4.08
N PHE A 414 4.22 32.96 -2.80
CA PHE A 414 5.36 33.74 -2.34
C PHE A 414 6.56 32.81 -2.12
N VAL A 415 7.67 33.06 -2.81
CA VAL A 415 8.91 32.27 -2.66
C VAL A 415 10.03 33.15 -2.12
N ASN A 416 10.69 32.68 -1.07
CA ASN A 416 11.85 33.32 -0.46
C ASN A 416 13.07 32.39 -0.53
N VAL A 417 14.24 32.94 -0.84
CA VAL A 417 15.48 32.18 -1.06
C VAL A 417 16.62 32.80 -0.25
N GLY A 418 17.33 31.96 0.50
CA GLY A 418 18.50 32.33 1.30
C GLY A 418 19.76 31.58 0.87
N ILE A 419 20.92 32.20 1.07
CA ILE A 419 22.23 31.65 0.69
C ILE A 419 22.81 30.88 1.88
N GLU A 420 23.26 29.66 1.63
CA GLU A 420 23.86 28.79 2.64
C GLU A 420 25.38 29.00 2.71
N HIS A 421 25.88 29.16 3.93
CA HIS A 421 27.30 29.28 4.24
C HIS A 421 27.72 28.16 5.19
N PHE A 422 28.90 27.60 4.93
CA PHE A 422 29.54 26.57 5.75
C PHE A 422 30.88 27.13 6.25
N GLU A 423 31.14 27.04 7.55
CA GLU A 423 32.48 27.32 8.09
C GLU A 423 33.45 26.22 7.65
N ASP A 424 34.62 26.63 7.15
CA ASP A 424 35.74 25.79 6.70
C ASP A 424 35.44 24.73 5.62
N GLY A 425 35.28 25.20 4.37
CA GLY A 425 35.81 24.56 3.14
C GLY A 425 35.38 23.13 2.77
N HIS A 426 34.62 22.45 3.62
CA HIS A 426 34.23 21.06 3.48
C HIS A 426 32.72 20.96 3.69
N ALA A 427 31.99 20.84 2.58
CA ALA A 427 30.53 20.71 2.54
C ALA A 427 30.01 19.35 3.09
N LYS A 428 30.69 18.74 4.07
CA LYS A 428 30.27 17.47 4.67
C LYS A 428 30.64 17.42 6.16
N LEU A 429 29.59 17.31 6.99
CA LEU A 429 29.56 16.73 8.36
C LEU A 429 29.78 17.63 9.60
N THR A 430 29.46 18.92 9.56
CA THR A 430 29.29 19.72 10.81
C THR A 430 27.94 20.42 10.88
N ASN A 431 27.39 20.52 12.09
CA ASN A 431 26.02 20.92 12.40
C ASN A 431 25.80 22.46 12.41
N ASP A 432 26.75 23.25 11.91
CA ASP A 432 26.70 24.72 11.86
C ASP A 432 26.47 25.22 10.42
N LYS A 433 25.24 25.01 9.94
CA LYS A 433 24.76 25.55 8.65
C LYS A 433 24.12 26.91 8.89
N ARG A 434 24.64 27.98 8.27
CA ARG A 434 24.05 29.32 8.36
C ARG A 434 23.37 29.72 7.04
N THR A 435 22.08 30.02 7.09
CA THR A 435 21.32 30.50 5.92
C THR A 435 21.03 31.99 6.09
N VAL A 436 21.41 32.80 5.09
CA VAL A 436 21.17 34.25 5.10
C VAL A 436 20.10 34.58 4.06
N TYR A 437 18.98 35.15 4.50
CA TYR A 437 17.95 35.71 3.63
C TYR A 437 18.12 37.22 3.54
N GLY A 438 18.23 37.76 2.33
CA GLY A 438 18.50 39.18 2.10
C GLY A 438 19.99 39.50 2.00
N ASP A 439 20.37 40.73 2.36
CA ASP A 439 21.72 41.24 2.14
C ASP A 439 22.69 40.79 3.25
N PRO A 440 23.68 39.93 2.95
CA PRO A 440 24.64 39.46 3.94
C PRO A 440 25.58 40.55 4.46
N SER A 441 25.74 41.68 3.76
CA SER A 441 26.61 42.79 4.18
C SER A 441 26.13 43.50 5.44
N MET A 442 24.90 43.25 5.87
CA MET A 442 24.36 43.74 7.14
C MET A 442 24.92 43.01 8.37
N PHE A 443 25.64 41.91 8.17
CA PHE A 443 26.34 41.18 9.23
C PHE A 443 27.83 41.58 9.25
N SER A 444 28.41 41.75 10.43
CA SER A 444 29.82 42.15 10.64
C SER A 444 30.86 41.07 10.29
N ASP A 445 30.46 40.05 9.56
CA ASP A 445 31.22 38.84 9.26
C ASP A 445 31.73 38.86 7.81
N ASN A 446 33.05 39.05 7.65
CA ASN A 446 33.71 39.14 6.33
C ASN A 446 33.81 37.79 5.59
N SER A 447 33.33 36.68 6.16
CA SER A 447 33.34 35.36 5.52
C SER A 447 32.16 35.14 4.56
N LEU A 448 31.12 35.97 4.63
CA LEU A 448 29.94 35.88 3.78
C LEU A 448 30.21 36.47 2.40
N VAL A 449 29.98 35.69 1.34
CA VAL A 449 30.15 36.17 -0.03
C VAL A 449 28.90 36.99 -0.40
N PRO A 450 29.02 38.28 -0.74
CA PRO A 450 27.84 39.08 -1.06
C PRO A 450 27.28 38.65 -2.42
N MET A 451 26.03 38.19 -2.41
CA MET A 451 25.27 37.89 -3.62
C MET A 451 23.84 38.39 -3.46
N GLN A 452 23.19 38.70 -4.58
CA GLN A 452 21.80 39.10 -4.62
C GLN A 452 20.97 38.02 -5.31
N THR A 453 19.85 37.64 -4.71
CA THR A 453 18.92 36.66 -5.27
C THR A 453 17.65 37.33 -5.79
N ALA A 454 17.06 36.74 -6.83
CA ALA A 454 15.73 37.07 -7.33
C ALA A 454 14.99 35.78 -7.69
N VAL A 455 13.66 35.78 -7.55
CA VAL A 455 12.82 34.63 -7.86
C VAL A 455 11.78 35.00 -8.90
N GLU A 456 11.70 34.19 -9.95
CA GLU A 456 10.65 34.23 -10.96
C GLU A 456 9.70 33.05 -10.72
N VAL A 457 8.42 33.32 -10.49
CA VAL A 457 7.40 32.29 -10.20
C VAL A 457 6.53 32.05 -11.44
N TYR A 458 6.24 30.77 -11.73
CA TYR A 458 5.36 30.34 -12.82
C TYR A 458 4.04 29.77 -12.25
N ASP A 459 3.10 30.65 -11.94
CA ASP A 459 1.88 30.35 -11.15
C ASP A 459 1.04 29.18 -11.71
N ASN A 460 0.93 29.08 -13.04
CA ASN A 460 0.15 28.03 -13.70
C ASN A 460 0.86 26.66 -13.73
N ARG A 461 2.19 26.64 -13.61
CA ARG A 461 2.99 25.40 -13.62
C ARG A 461 3.28 24.88 -12.22
N GLY A 462 3.16 25.72 -11.20
CA GLY A 462 3.51 25.35 -9.82
C GLY A 462 5.03 25.22 -9.64
N SER A 463 5.79 26.10 -10.30
CA SER A 463 7.25 26.09 -10.32
C SER A 463 7.83 27.51 -10.21
N PHE A 464 9.12 27.60 -9.92
CA PHE A 464 9.85 28.87 -9.90
C PHE A 464 11.30 28.69 -10.35
N ARG A 465 11.97 29.80 -10.65
CA ARG A 465 13.39 29.86 -11.01
C ARG A 465 14.09 30.93 -10.18
N VAL A 466 15.33 30.66 -9.78
CA VAL A 466 16.14 31.59 -9.00
C VAL A 466 17.26 32.15 -9.86
N ALA A 467 17.45 33.47 -9.81
CA ALA A 467 18.62 34.16 -10.34
C ALA A 467 19.53 34.61 -9.19
N VAL A 468 20.84 34.42 -9.34
CA VAL A 468 21.86 34.86 -8.37
C VAL A 468 22.86 35.76 -9.07
N LYS A 469 23.06 36.97 -8.54
CA LYS A 469 24.04 37.94 -9.01
C LYS A 469 25.22 38.03 -8.06
N LEU A 470 26.44 37.89 -8.58
CA LEU A 470 27.68 38.01 -7.81
C LEU A 470 28.00 39.47 -7.51
N LEU A 471 28.18 39.85 -6.24
CA LEU A 471 28.54 41.23 -5.84
C LEU A 471 30.02 41.39 -5.45
N GLY A 472 30.77 40.29 -5.36
CA GLY A 472 32.20 40.26 -5.03
C GLY A 472 32.93 39.11 -5.71
N GLU A 473 34.21 38.96 -5.42
CA GLU A 473 34.99 37.79 -5.84
C GLU A 473 34.53 36.55 -5.08
N GLN A 474 34.38 35.44 -5.79
CA GLN A 474 33.93 34.18 -5.22
C GLN A 474 35.02 33.12 -5.27
N LYS A 475 35.19 32.39 -4.15
CA LYS A 475 36.17 31.31 -4.00
C LYS A 475 35.57 29.90 -4.19
N SER A 476 34.25 29.80 -4.37
CA SER A 476 33.52 28.52 -4.56
C SER A 476 33.02 28.36 -5.98
N ILE A 477 33.03 27.13 -6.49
CA ILE A 477 32.50 26.74 -7.81
C ILE A 477 30.99 26.42 -7.79
N VAL A 478 30.35 26.43 -6.61
CA VAL A 478 28.91 26.19 -6.44
C VAL A 478 28.34 27.16 -5.41
N VAL A 479 27.11 27.65 -5.65
CA VAL A 479 26.28 28.35 -4.65
C VAL A 479 25.22 27.40 -4.14
N MET A 480 25.11 27.27 -2.82
CA MET A 480 24.04 26.53 -2.17
C MET A 480 22.98 27.51 -1.65
N LEU A 481 21.72 27.22 -1.95
CA LEU A 481 20.57 28.04 -1.55
C LEU A 481 19.52 27.18 -0.83
N SER A 482 18.86 27.74 0.18
CA SER A 482 17.63 27.22 0.78
C SER A 482 16.45 28.06 0.30
N TRP A 483 15.31 27.44 -0.02
CA TRP A 483 14.09 28.13 -0.42
C TRP A 483 12.87 27.71 0.39
N ILE A 484 11.91 28.63 0.51
CA ILE A 484 10.60 28.42 1.11
C ILE A 484 9.55 29.04 0.20
N ALA A 485 8.49 28.31 -0.11
CA ALA A 485 7.34 28.73 -0.92
C ALA A 485 6.06 28.69 -0.08
N ILE A 486 5.21 29.72 -0.15
CA ILE A 486 3.96 29.86 0.62
C ILE A 486 2.82 30.23 -0.32
N LYS A 487 1.73 29.46 -0.33
CA LYS A 487 0.55 29.73 -1.17
C LYS A 487 -0.25 30.92 -0.64
N VAL A 488 -0.49 31.91 -1.48
CA VAL A 488 -1.25 33.15 -1.16
C VAL A 488 -2.70 32.95 -1.61
N MET A 489 -3.67 33.24 -0.73
CA MET A 489 -5.10 33.10 -1.07
C MET A 489 -5.78 34.47 -1.18
N PRO A 490 -6.62 34.70 -2.21
CA PRO A 490 -7.49 35.87 -2.29
C PRO A 490 -8.51 35.90 -1.15
N ILE A 491 -8.85 37.11 -0.69
CA ILE A 491 -9.82 37.35 0.40
C ILE A 491 -11.21 36.72 0.09
N GLU A 492 -11.54 36.51 -1.18
CA GLU A 492 -12.81 35.94 -1.65
C GLU A 492 -12.92 34.41 -1.39
N GLU A 493 -11.81 33.66 -1.40
CA GLU A 493 -11.82 32.23 -1.04
C GLU A 493 -12.00 32.01 0.47
N LYS A 494 -11.58 32.99 1.28
CA LYS A 494 -11.81 32.99 2.74
C LYS A 494 -13.31 33.10 3.09
N LEU A 495 -14.12 33.65 2.19
CA LEU A 495 -15.58 33.71 2.33
C LEU A 495 -16.26 32.43 1.83
N ARG A 496 -15.65 31.68 0.90
CA ARG A 496 -16.15 30.37 0.41
C ARG A 496 -16.03 29.27 1.46
N GLU A 497 -14.98 29.27 2.29
CA GLU A 497 -14.85 28.32 3.43
C GLU A 497 -16.03 28.40 4.42
N ILE A 498 -16.81 29.50 4.45
CA ILE A 498 -17.98 29.66 5.32
C ILE A 498 -19.24 29.02 4.71
N LYS A 499 -19.33 28.91 3.38
CA LYS A 499 -20.50 28.33 2.67
C LYS A 499 -20.53 26.80 2.70
N ASP A 500 -19.37 26.14 2.76
CA ASP A 500 -19.22 24.67 2.63
C ASP A 500 -19.78 23.86 3.82
N ASN A 501 -20.30 24.52 4.85
CA ASN A 501 -20.94 23.86 5.99
C ASN A 501 -22.47 23.80 5.88
N GLN A 502 -23.12 24.42 4.89
CA GLN A 502 -24.59 24.51 4.76
C GLN A 502 -25.13 23.45 3.80
N SER A 503 -26.15 22.69 4.21
CA SER A 503 -26.79 21.67 3.38
C SER A 503 -28.28 21.49 3.70
N ILE A 504 -29.01 20.86 2.78
CA ILE A 504 -30.41 20.43 2.99
C ILE A 504 -30.53 18.92 2.78
N ALA A 505 -31.44 18.27 3.51
CA ALA A 505 -31.73 16.84 3.37
C ALA A 505 -33.23 16.57 3.53
N PRO A 506 -33.81 15.65 2.74
CA PRO A 506 -35.20 15.23 2.96
C PRO A 506 -35.31 14.41 4.25
N GLU A 507 -36.36 14.62 5.03
CA GLU A 507 -36.63 13.85 6.26
C GLU A 507 -36.84 12.36 5.95
N THR A 508 -37.45 12.06 4.80
CA THR A 508 -37.60 10.71 4.26
C THR A 508 -37.08 10.67 2.82
N PRO A 509 -35.81 10.27 2.59
CA PRO A 509 -35.18 10.30 1.27
C PRO A 509 -35.75 9.27 0.29
N THR A 510 -36.42 8.22 0.78
CA THR A 510 -37.03 7.19 -0.07
C THR A 510 -38.36 6.75 0.51
N VAL A 511 -39.41 6.79 -0.29
CA VAL A 511 -40.76 6.34 0.07
C VAL A 511 -41.22 5.22 -0.87
N ARG A 512 -41.92 4.22 -0.34
CA ARG A 512 -42.63 3.21 -1.14
C ARG A 512 -44.11 3.54 -1.15
N MET A 513 -44.72 3.56 -2.32
CA MET A 513 -46.09 4.02 -2.49
C MET A 513 -46.81 3.26 -3.62
N SER A 514 -48.13 3.27 -3.56
CA SER A 514 -48.99 2.73 -4.61
C SER A 514 -49.16 3.73 -5.75
N THR A 515 -49.54 3.27 -6.93
CA THR A 515 -49.91 4.17 -8.05
C THR A 515 -50.97 5.18 -7.60
N ARG A 516 -50.78 6.47 -7.92
CA ARG A 516 -51.65 7.60 -7.51
C ARG A 516 -51.68 7.96 -6.03
N GLU A 517 -50.83 7.36 -5.20
CA GLU A 517 -50.67 7.76 -3.80
C GLU A 517 -49.83 9.05 -3.71
N SER A 518 -50.14 9.89 -2.71
CA SER A 518 -49.43 11.15 -2.48
C SER A 518 -48.59 11.12 -1.20
N PHE A 519 -47.41 11.73 -1.21
CA PHE A 519 -46.51 11.83 -0.06
C PHE A 519 -45.87 13.22 0.02
N TYR A 520 -45.71 13.74 1.24
CA TYR A 520 -45.09 15.05 1.49
C TYR A 520 -43.59 14.90 1.80
N PHE A 521 -42.74 15.49 0.97
CA PHE A 521 -41.29 15.52 1.17
C PHE A 521 -40.87 16.74 2.01
N ASN A 522 -40.82 16.54 3.33
CA ASN A 522 -40.31 17.55 4.26
C ASN A 522 -38.77 17.67 4.18
N VAL A 523 -38.23 18.87 4.38
CA VAL A 523 -36.79 19.19 4.24
C VAL A 523 -36.21 19.69 5.55
N ILE A 524 -35.06 19.13 5.93
CA ILE A 524 -34.26 19.49 7.09
C ILE A 524 -33.09 20.36 6.61
N PHE A 525 -32.87 21.49 7.29
CA PHE A 525 -31.78 22.42 7.03
C PHE A 525 -30.64 22.19 8.02
N GLU A 526 -29.44 21.94 7.53
CA GLU A 526 -28.25 21.72 8.35
C GLU A 526 -27.30 22.91 8.28
N ASN A 527 -26.92 23.44 9.45
CA ASN A 527 -26.02 24.60 9.63
C ASN A 527 -26.44 25.87 8.86
N MET A 528 -27.71 25.98 8.50
CA MET A 528 -28.31 27.13 7.83
C MET A 528 -29.68 27.43 8.43
N LYS A 529 -30.16 28.66 8.26
CA LYS A 529 -31.54 29.00 8.65
C LYS A 529 -32.51 28.37 7.63
N PRO A 530 -33.73 27.97 8.05
CA PRO A 530 -34.75 27.52 7.10
C PRO A 530 -34.98 28.58 6.02
N MET A 531 -34.89 28.14 4.76
CA MET A 531 -35.09 28.97 3.57
C MET A 531 -36.21 28.39 2.71
N ARG A 532 -36.63 29.13 1.69
CA ARG A 532 -37.59 28.61 0.72
C ARG A 532 -36.93 27.53 -0.14
N VAL A 533 -37.60 26.40 -0.30
CA VAL A 533 -37.20 25.30 -1.17
C VAL A 533 -38.16 25.18 -2.34
N SER A 534 -37.61 24.74 -3.47
CA SER A 534 -38.33 24.44 -4.70
C SER A 534 -38.19 22.94 -4.99
N TYR A 535 -39.22 22.38 -5.63
CA TYR A 535 -39.29 20.97 -6.00
C TYR A 535 -39.44 20.85 -7.50
N GLU A 536 -38.75 19.89 -8.10
CA GLU A 536 -38.76 19.65 -9.55
C GLU A 536 -38.68 18.14 -9.82
N LEU A 537 -39.47 17.67 -10.80
CA LEU A 537 -39.38 16.29 -11.28
C LEU A 537 -38.35 16.24 -12.40
N THR A 538 -37.44 15.29 -12.33
CA THR A 538 -36.30 15.23 -13.26
C THR A 538 -36.68 14.65 -14.63
N GLU A 539 -37.83 13.98 -14.74
CA GLU A 539 -38.32 13.36 -15.97
C GLU A 539 -39.81 13.63 -16.22
N SER A 540 -40.21 13.65 -17.50
CA SER A 540 -41.59 13.80 -17.92
C SER A 540 -42.39 12.51 -17.71
N GLY A 541 -43.57 12.59 -17.10
CA GLY A 541 -44.41 11.41 -16.80
C GLY A 541 -44.17 10.82 -15.42
N SER A 542 -43.26 11.41 -14.63
CA SER A 542 -42.91 11.00 -13.27
C SER A 542 -43.93 11.40 -12.20
N GLY A 543 -45.20 11.61 -12.56
CA GLY A 543 -46.24 12.08 -11.65
C GLY A 543 -46.35 13.60 -11.58
N GLU A 544 -46.86 14.11 -10.46
CA GLU A 544 -47.09 15.54 -10.21
C GLU A 544 -46.52 15.94 -8.84
N ILE A 545 -45.87 17.10 -8.75
CA ILE A 545 -45.40 17.67 -7.49
C ILE A 545 -45.90 19.09 -7.31
N THR A 546 -46.46 19.37 -6.13
CA THR A 546 -46.92 20.71 -5.77
C THR A 546 -45.76 21.58 -5.26
N PRO A 547 -45.88 22.93 -5.34
CA PRO A 547 -44.89 23.84 -4.77
C PRO A 547 -44.65 23.66 -3.26
N ASP A 548 -45.64 23.09 -2.56
CA ASP A 548 -45.58 22.78 -1.13
C ASP A 548 -44.99 21.39 -0.86
N GLY A 549 -44.32 20.74 -1.82
CA GLY A 549 -43.58 19.49 -1.59
C GLY A 549 -44.42 18.21 -1.51
N ILE A 550 -45.70 18.26 -1.88
CA ILE A 550 -46.56 17.07 -1.98
C ILE A 550 -46.40 16.47 -3.38
N TYR A 551 -45.81 15.28 -3.43
CA TYR A 551 -45.63 14.46 -4.63
C TYR A 551 -46.78 13.46 -4.78
N THR A 552 -47.28 13.26 -6.00
CA THR A 552 -48.30 12.25 -6.34
C THR A 552 -47.77 11.30 -7.41
N ALA A 553 -47.73 10.00 -7.07
CA ALA A 553 -47.18 8.96 -7.94
C ALA A 553 -47.96 8.83 -9.27
N PRO A 554 -47.26 8.56 -10.39
CA PRO A 554 -47.91 8.24 -11.65
C PRO A 554 -48.61 6.87 -11.63
N ASN A 555 -49.27 6.54 -12.74
CA ASN A 555 -50.00 5.28 -12.91
C ASN A 555 -49.10 4.09 -13.33
N GLU A 556 -47.80 4.33 -13.48
CA GLU A 556 -46.81 3.35 -13.89
C GLU A 556 -45.92 2.96 -12.70
N GLU A 557 -45.42 1.71 -12.73
CA GLU A 557 -44.47 1.23 -11.74
C GLU A 557 -43.08 1.72 -12.10
N GLY A 558 -42.31 2.15 -11.11
CA GLY A 558 -41.00 2.72 -11.37
C GLY A 558 -40.39 3.35 -10.13
N VAL A 559 -39.17 3.84 -10.30
CA VAL A 559 -38.48 4.68 -9.32
C VAL A 559 -38.44 6.09 -9.89
N TYR A 560 -39.04 7.03 -9.18
CA TYR A 560 -39.15 8.42 -9.61
C TYR A 560 -38.32 9.32 -8.70
N GLU A 561 -37.57 10.22 -9.32
CA GLU A 561 -36.65 11.13 -8.64
C GLU A 561 -37.26 12.53 -8.53
N ILE A 562 -37.15 13.11 -7.35
CA ILE A 562 -37.57 14.47 -7.03
C ILE A 562 -36.32 15.27 -6.65
N HIS A 563 -36.02 16.31 -7.42
CA HIS A 563 -34.97 17.27 -7.13
C HIS A 563 -35.50 18.38 -6.22
N ILE A 564 -34.80 18.64 -5.11
CA ILE A 564 -35.17 19.63 -4.11
C ILE A 564 -34.00 20.60 -3.95
N TYR A 565 -34.22 21.90 -4.12
CA TYR A 565 -33.16 22.91 -4.03
C TYR A 565 -33.62 24.18 -3.32
N CYS A 566 -32.69 24.90 -2.70
CA CYS A 566 -32.98 26.21 -2.14
C CYS A 566 -33.22 27.24 -3.25
N THR A 567 -34.36 27.95 -3.22
CA THR A 567 -34.76 28.88 -4.29
C THR A 567 -33.73 30.01 -4.50
N ASP A 568 -33.16 30.53 -3.41
CA ASP A 568 -32.21 31.64 -3.44
C ASP A 568 -30.74 31.17 -3.60
N LEU A 569 -30.47 29.88 -3.40
CA LEU A 569 -29.15 29.26 -3.52
C LEU A 569 -29.28 27.86 -4.18
N PRO A 570 -29.50 27.78 -5.51
CA PRO A 570 -29.71 26.50 -6.19
C PRO A 570 -28.53 25.51 -6.09
N GLU A 571 -27.34 26.02 -5.77
CA GLU A 571 -26.14 25.23 -5.44
C GLU A 571 -26.29 24.34 -4.20
N ILE A 572 -27.24 24.64 -3.32
CA ILE A 572 -27.63 23.80 -2.17
C ILE A 572 -28.88 23.01 -2.57
N SER A 573 -28.68 21.76 -2.98
CA SER A 573 -29.74 20.85 -3.41
C SER A 573 -29.58 19.43 -2.88
N THR A 574 -30.65 18.65 -3.00
CA THR A 574 -30.74 17.24 -2.58
C THR A 574 -31.78 16.51 -3.42
N TYR A 575 -31.84 15.19 -3.27
CA TYR A 575 -32.75 14.33 -4.03
C TYR A 575 -33.58 13.44 -3.10
N ALA A 576 -34.82 13.19 -3.48
CA ALA A 576 -35.69 12.20 -2.86
C ALA A 576 -36.26 11.25 -3.91
N TYR A 577 -36.59 10.02 -3.50
CA TYR A 577 -37.01 8.95 -4.40
C TYR A 577 -38.36 8.35 -3.99
N ALA A 578 -39.23 8.13 -4.98
CA ALA A 578 -40.49 7.43 -4.81
C ALA A 578 -40.48 6.10 -5.58
N ILE A 579 -40.59 4.99 -4.88
CA ILE A 579 -40.68 3.64 -5.47
C ILE A 579 -42.17 3.29 -5.55
N VAL A 580 -42.70 3.23 -6.78
CA VAL A 580 -44.12 3.01 -7.05
C VAL A 580 -44.37 1.58 -7.52
N SER A 581 -45.30 0.90 -6.86
CA SER A 581 -45.77 -0.45 -7.22
C SER A 581 -47.30 -0.48 -7.32
N LYS A 582 -47.87 -1.31 -8.18
CA LYS A 582 -49.34 -1.49 -8.23
C LYS A 582 -49.82 -2.10 -6.93
N SER A 583 -50.88 -1.52 -6.37
CA SER A 583 -51.57 -2.12 -5.24
C SER A 583 -52.19 -3.45 -5.68
N VAL A 584 -51.76 -4.55 -5.06
CA VAL A 584 -52.47 -5.83 -5.14
C VAL A 584 -53.78 -5.65 -4.39
N GLU A 585 -54.88 -5.43 -5.12
CA GLU A 585 -56.21 -5.54 -4.52
C GLU A 585 -56.36 -6.97 -3.98
N GLN A 586 -56.43 -7.09 -2.65
CA GLN A 586 -56.90 -8.30 -2.00
C GLN A 586 -58.37 -8.47 -2.37
N ASP A 587 -58.66 -9.45 -3.23
CA ASP A 587 -59.99 -10.03 -3.40
C ASP A 587 -60.48 -10.56 -2.03
N LYS A 588 -61.19 -9.69 -1.31
CA LYS A 588 -62.24 -10.08 -0.38
C LYS A 588 -63.56 -9.82 -1.09
N GLU A 589 -64.17 -10.86 -1.65
CA GLU A 589 -65.57 -11.23 -1.37
C GLU A 589 -66.05 -12.44 -2.20
N LYS A 590 -66.62 -13.41 -1.47
CA LYS A 590 -67.79 -14.25 -1.83
C LYS A 590 -67.63 -15.30 -2.95
N GLY A 591 -67.70 -16.56 -2.51
CA GLY A 591 -67.95 -17.75 -3.33
C GLY A 591 -67.75 -19.02 -2.51
#